data_AF-A0A0C2BBF8-F1
#
_entry.id   AF-A0A0C2BBF8-F1
#
_cell.length_a   1.000
_cell.length_b   1.000
_cell.length_c   1.000
_cell.angle_alpha   90.00
_cell.angle_beta   90.00
_cell.angle_gamma   90.00
#
_symmetry.space_group_name_H-M   'P 1'
#
loop_
_entity.id
_entity.type
_entity.pdbx_description
1 polymer ?
#
loop_
_entity_poly.entity_id
_entity_poly.type
_entity_poly.pdbx_seq_one_letter_code
_entity_poly.pdbx_strand_id
1 'polypeptide(L)'
;MAPCDRQSEVQLLLYDLCVDLGFCLPPREHRRLRDAPPADANSFADAVFAAEGMDPGSHRHLWGQVRETVDRHMRGWADPAEREPAD
;
A
#
# COMPACT_ATOMS: atom_id res chain seq x y z
N MET A 1 14.65 -17.16 -5.89
CA MET A 1 14.01 -15.95 -5.34
C MET A 1 12.86 -16.47 -4.51
N ALA A 2 12.96 -16.45 -3.18
CA ALA A 2 11.87 -16.88 -2.30
C ALA A 2 10.64 -16.01 -2.59
N PRO A 3 9.40 -16.51 -2.40
CA PRO A 3 8.23 -15.63 -2.45
C PRO A 3 8.52 -14.49 -1.48
N CYS A 4 8.57 -13.26 -1.99
CA CYS A 4 8.74 -12.09 -1.14
C CYS A 4 7.60 -12.13 -0.13
N ASP A 5 7.96 -12.17 1.15
CA ASP A 5 6.98 -12.10 2.22
C ASP A 5 6.17 -10.82 2.02
N ARG A 6 4.83 -10.94 1.91
CA ARG A 6 3.93 -9.80 1.65
C ARG A 6 4.19 -8.66 2.65
N GLN A 7 4.62 -8.95 3.87
CA GLN A 7 4.97 -7.93 4.86
C GLN A 7 6.24 -7.17 4.49
N SER A 8 7.23 -7.82 3.89
CA SER A 8 8.46 -7.17 3.39
C SER A 8 8.16 -6.22 2.24
N GLU A 9 7.28 -6.64 1.33
CA GLU A 9 6.85 -5.79 0.22
C GLU A 9 6.05 -4.57 0.69
N VAL A 10 5.11 -4.77 1.62
CA VAL A 10 4.37 -3.65 2.22
C VAL A 10 5.33 -2.72 2.96
N GLN A 11 6.36 -3.25 3.63
CA GLN A 11 7.37 -2.42 4.28
C GLN A 11 8.17 -1.58 3.28
N LEU A 12 8.52 -2.11 2.10
CA LEU A 12 9.17 -1.35 1.04
C LEU A 12 8.26 -0.26 0.47
N LEU A 13 6.99 -0.58 0.21
CA LEU A 13 6.00 0.40 -0.23
C LEU A 13 5.89 1.56 0.77
N LEU A 14 5.75 1.26 2.06
CA LEU A 14 5.61 2.32 3.08
C LEU A 14 6.89 3.16 3.21
N TYR A 15 8.06 2.57 2.96
CA TYR A 15 9.33 3.30 2.89
C TYR A 15 9.37 4.25 1.68
N ASP A 16 9.02 3.79 0.48
CA ASP A 16 8.94 4.63 -0.73
C ASP A 16 7.95 5.79 -0.52
N LEU A 17 6.78 5.52 0.05
CA LEU A 17 5.79 6.56 0.36
C LEU A 17 6.34 7.61 1.33
N CYS A 18 7.16 7.22 2.31
CA CYS A 18 7.79 8.15 3.25
C CYS A 18 8.90 8.98 2.58
N VAL A 19 9.78 8.36 1.78
CA VAL A 19 10.93 9.06 1.18
C VAL A 19 10.53 9.92 -0.03
N ASP A 20 9.70 9.39 -0.93
CA ASP A 20 9.34 10.07 -2.18
C ASP A 20 8.15 11.01 -2.03
N LEU A 21 7.17 10.65 -1.19
CA LEU A 21 5.91 11.38 -1.05
C LEU A 21 5.71 12.03 0.33
N GLY A 22 6.60 11.76 1.30
CA GLY A 22 6.56 12.36 2.63
C GLY A 22 5.58 11.72 3.63
N PHE A 23 5.00 10.56 3.32
CA PHE A 23 4.05 9.84 4.20
C PHE A 23 4.78 8.95 5.20
N CYS A 24 5.41 9.56 6.19
CA CYS A 24 6.17 8.86 7.22
C CYS A 24 5.25 8.47 8.39
N LEU A 25 4.45 7.44 8.14
CA LEU A 25 3.41 6.99 9.05
C LEU A 25 3.90 6.74 10.48
N PRO A 26 3.05 7.01 11.50
CA PRO A 26 3.37 6.66 12.88
C PRO A 26 3.70 5.16 13.02
N PRO A 27 4.62 4.76 13.92
CA PRO A 27 5.04 3.37 14.07
C PRO A 27 3.89 2.37 14.30
N ARG A 28 2.81 2.83 14.95
CA ARG A 28 1.61 2.02 15.19
C ARG A 28 0.86 1.72 13.89
N GLU A 29 0.62 2.73 13.07
CA GLU A 29 -0.10 2.56 11.80
C GLU A 29 0.76 1.87 10.75
N HIS A 30 2.07 2.14 10.76
CA HIS A 30 3.04 1.43 9.93
C HIS A 30 2.98 -0.10 10.18
N ARG A 31 2.96 -0.54 11.44
CA ARG A 31 2.75 -1.96 11.79
C ARG A 31 1.38 -2.46 11.35
N ARG A 32 0.32 -1.71 11.62
CA ARG A 32 -1.06 -2.09 11.24
C ARG A 32 -1.21 -2.36 9.75
N LEU A 33 -0.67 -1.48 8.89
CA LEU A 33 -0.73 -1.65 7.43
C LEU A 33 0.12 -2.82 6.96
N ARG A 34 1.24 -3.09 7.63
CA ARG A 34 2.08 -4.25 7.33
C ARG A 34 1.44 -5.59 7.73
N ASP A 35 0.80 -5.64 8.90
CA ASP A 35 0.15 -6.85 9.41
C ASP A 35 -1.19 -7.14 8.71
N ALA A 36 -1.93 -6.09 8.34
CA ALA A 36 -3.22 -6.20 7.66
C ALA A 36 -3.33 -5.19 6.52
N PRO A 37 -2.59 -5.41 5.40
CA PRO A 37 -2.64 -4.52 4.25
C PRO A 37 -4.03 -4.57 3.61
N PRO A 38 -4.62 -3.41 3.26
CA PRO A 38 -5.82 -3.37 2.42
C PRO A 38 -5.61 -4.11 1.09
N ALA A 39 -6.67 -4.75 0.59
CA ALA A 39 -6.63 -5.57 -0.62
C ALA A 39 -6.47 -4.73 -1.92
N ASP A 40 -6.94 -3.47 -1.89
CA ASP A 40 -6.99 -2.60 -3.06
C ASP A 40 -6.20 -1.31 -2.85
N ALA A 41 -5.60 -0.82 -3.93
CA ALA A 41 -4.75 0.38 -3.92
C ALA A 41 -5.50 1.64 -3.44
N ASN A 42 -6.79 1.76 -3.73
CA ASN A 42 -7.61 2.89 -3.26
C ASN A 42 -7.74 2.87 -1.74
N SER A 43 -8.16 1.73 -1.17
CA SER A 43 -8.31 1.57 0.27
C SER A 43 -6.99 1.69 1.02
N PHE A 44 -5.89 1.27 0.40
CA PHE A 44 -4.55 1.47 0.94
C PHE A 44 -4.17 2.96 0.96
N ALA A 45 -4.39 3.68 -0.14
CA ALA A 45 -4.14 5.12 -0.19
C ALA A 45 -4.97 5.87 0.86
N ASP A 46 -6.26 5.57 1.00
CA ASP A 46 -7.10 6.15 2.06
C ASP A 46 -6.57 5.82 3.46
N ALA A 47 -6.10 4.60 3.69
CA ALA A 47 -5.55 4.20 4.98
C ALA A 47 -4.21 4.90 5.31
N VAL A 48 -3.36 5.16 4.30
CA VAL A 48 -2.13 5.96 4.44
C VAL A 48 -2.46 7.40 4.81
N PHE A 49 -3.42 8.02 4.12
CA PHE A 49 -3.87 9.38 4.44
C PHE A 49 -4.47 9.47 5.85
N ALA A 50 -5.33 8.53 6.22
CA ALA A 50 -5.92 8.47 7.56
C ALA A 50 -4.86 8.24 8.64
N ALA A 51 -3.85 7.41 8.38
CA ALA A 51 -2.75 7.13 9.29
C ALA A 51 -1.85 8.35 9.53
N GLU A 52 -1.66 9.20 8.52
CA GLU A 52 -0.92 10.46 8.62
C GLU A 52 -1.79 11.61 9.19
N GLY A 53 -3.09 11.38 9.38
CA GLY A 53 -4.03 12.41 9.84
C GLY A 53 -4.34 13.45 8.76
N MET A 54 -4.19 13.10 7.48
CA MET A 54 -4.46 13.96 6.34
C MET A 54 -5.83 13.67 5.72
N ASP A 55 -6.51 14.72 5.27
CA ASP A 55 -7.74 14.60 4.49
C ASP A 55 -7.43 14.40 2.98
N PRO A 56 -7.90 13.32 2.35
CA PRO A 56 -7.67 13.03 0.93
C PRO A 56 -8.48 13.94 0.00
N GLY A 57 -9.60 14.51 0.47
CA GLY A 57 -10.42 15.45 -0.30
C GLY A 57 -9.68 16.75 -0.63
N SER A 58 -8.85 17.21 0.30
CA SER A 58 -8.05 18.43 0.18
C SER A 58 -6.77 18.26 -0.66
N HIS A 59 -6.37 17.01 -0.94
CA HIS A 59 -5.09 16.68 -1.58
C HIS A 59 -5.24 15.68 -2.74
N ARG A 60 -6.26 15.86 -3.58
CA ARG A 60 -6.61 14.94 -4.69
C ARG A 60 -5.43 14.53 -5.58
N HIS A 61 -4.54 15.46 -5.92
CA HIS A 61 -3.38 15.16 -6.77
C HIS A 61 -2.37 14.26 -6.05
N LEU A 62 -2.04 14.59 -4.80
CA LEU A 62 -1.15 13.79 -3.96
C LEU A 62 -1.75 12.40 -3.67
N TRP A 63 -3.06 12.33 -3.43
CA TRP A 63 -3.76 11.05 -3.29
C TRP A 63 -3.65 10.19 -4.54
N GLY A 64 -3.73 10.81 -5.73
CA GLY A 64 -3.49 10.13 -7.00
C GLY A 64 -2.07 9.55 -7.09
N GLN A 65 -1.06 10.29 -6.64
CA GLN A 65 0.33 9.82 -6.62
C GLN A 65 0.53 8.65 -5.65
N VAL A 66 -0.01 8.75 -4.43
CA VAL A 66 0.05 7.65 -3.44
C VAL A 66 -0.62 6.40 -4.03
N ARG A 67 -1.84 6.54 -4.57
CA ARG A 67 -2.57 5.43 -5.20
C ARG A 67 -1.76 4.78 -6.33
N GLU A 68 -1.14 5.57 -7.21
CA GLU A 68 -0.34 5.03 -8.32
C GLU A 68 0.88 4.25 -7.81
N THR A 69 1.58 4.78 -6.81
CA THR A 69 2.72 4.09 -6.18
C THR A 69 2.26 2.76 -5.55
N VAL A 70 1.13 2.76 -4.84
CA VAL A 70 0.58 1.53 -4.26
C VAL A 70 0.16 0.53 -5.34
N ASP A 71 -0.56 0.96 -6.37
CA ASP A 71 -1.03 0.08 -7.47
C ASP A 71 0.15 -0.61 -8.17
N ARG A 72 1.24 0.13 -8.39
CA ARG A 72 2.48 -0.41 -8.98
C ARG A 72 3.08 -1.53 -8.14
N HIS A 73 3.14 -1.34 -6.82
CA HIS A 73 3.64 -2.35 -5.88
C HIS A 73 2.69 -3.55 -5.80
N MET A 74 1.38 -3.32 -5.68
CA MET A 74 0.36 -4.38 -5.60
C MET A 74 0.28 -5.28 -6.84
N ARG A 75 0.57 -4.78 -8.04
CA ARG A 75 0.69 -5.62 -9.25
C ARG A 75 1.82 -6.65 -9.16
N GLY A 76 2.84 -6.40 -8.33
CA GLY A 76 3.89 -7.37 -8.01
C GLY A 76 3.49 -8.38 -6.93
N TRP A 77 2.42 -8.09 -6.16
CA TRP A 77 1.94 -8.89 -5.03
C TRP A 77 0.77 -9.81 -5.38
N ALA A 78 0.23 -9.69 -6.59
CA ALA A 78 -0.80 -10.58 -7.10
C ALA A 78 -0.23 -12.01 -7.15
N ASP A 79 -0.57 -12.79 -6.13
CA ASP A 79 -0.31 -14.21 -6.07
C ASP A 79 -1.04 -14.89 -7.25
N PRO A 80 -0.40 -15.79 -8.01
CA PRO A 80 -1.04 -16.50 -9.13
C PRO A 80 -2.15 -17.50 -8.72
N ALA A 81 -2.60 -17.55 -7.46
CA ALA A 81 -3.60 -18.49 -6.96
C ALA A 81 -5.07 -18.25 -7.37
N GLU A 82 -5.35 -17.55 -8.49
CA GLU A 82 -6.72 -17.42 -9.00
C GLU A 82 -6.82 -17.75 -10.50
N ARG A 83 -6.23 -18.89 -10.89
CA ARG A 83 -6.58 -19.62 -12.12
C ARG A 83 -6.65 -21.12 -11.87
N GLU A 84 -7.69 -21.56 -11.18
CA GLU A 84 -8.21 -22.92 -11.33
C GLU A 84 -9.31 -22.90 -12.42
N PRO A 85 -9.14 -23.60 -13.56
CA PRO A 85 -10.22 -23.78 -14.52
C PRO A 85 -11.26 -24.74 -13.92
N ALA A 86 -12.53 -24.35 -13.94
CA ALA A 86 -13.63 -25.26 -13.71
C ALA A 86 -13.68 -26.29 -14.85
N ASP A 87 -13.71 -27.56 -14.47
CA ASP A 87 -13.80 -28.78 -15.31
C ASP A 87 -15.02 -28.76 -16.25
#